data_AF-E5VJV7-F1
#
_entry.id   AF-E5VJV7-F1
#
_cell.length_a   1.000
_cell.length_b   1.000
_cell.length_c   1.000
_cell.angle_alpha   90.00
_cell.angle_beta   90.00
_cell.angle_gamma   90.00
#
_symmetry.space_group_name_H-M   'P 1'
#
loop_
_entity.id
_entity.type
_entity.pdbx_description
1 polymer ?
#
loop_
_entity_poly.entity_id
_entity_poly.type
_entity_poly.pdbx_seq_one_letter_code
_entity_poly.pdbx_strand_id
1 'polypeptide(L)'
;MFQSDFGIIADYFVKRRKGYKTIENHKQIKHVDEMLKFMKIFAEDERFLQLDIKKDGKGEVTMCTILDNAINKGIEQGIERGITQGENLKLIMQVQKKMKKGDSITKIADDLVEDEIVISPIYKMVKEYPEDTEKDIYQRLN
;
A
#
# COMPACT_ATOMS: atom_id res chain seq x y z
N MET A 1 -14.46 28.03 -27.23
CA MET A 1 -15.41 26.94 -26.91
C MET A 1 -14.69 25.97 -25.98
N PHE A 2 -15.25 25.64 -24.82
CA PHE A 2 -14.65 24.66 -23.91
C PHE A 2 -14.75 23.27 -24.52
N GLN A 3 -13.64 22.52 -24.55
CA GLN A 3 -13.60 21.14 -25.00
C GLN A 3 -13.16 20.26 -23.84
N SER A 4 -14.10 19.48 -23.32
CA SER A 4 -13.87 18.56 -22.21
C SER A 4 -13.24 17.25 -22.67
N ASP A 5 -12.49 16.62 -21.75
CA ASP A 5 -11.95 15.27 -21.91
C ASP A 5 -12.94 14.15 -21.55
N PHE A 6 -14.20 14.45 -21.15
CA PHE A 6 -15.20 13.41 -20.81
C PHE A 6 -15.49 12.42 -21.95
N GLY A 7 -15.26 12.82 -23.22
CA GLY A 7 -15.35 11.89 -24.35
C GLY A 7 -14.37 10.72 -24.26
N ILE A 8 -13.22 10.90 -23.60
CA ILE A 8 -12.21 9.86 -23.33
C ILE A 8 -12.78 8.82 -22.36
N ILE A 9 -13.44 9.27 -21.29
CA ILE A 9 -14.10 8.41 -20.30
C ILE A 9 -15.29 7.67 -20.94
N ALA A 10 -16.13 8.38 -21.71
CA ALA A 10 -17.28 7.78 -22.37
C ALA A 10 -16.86 6.66 -23.36
N ASP A 11 -15.83 6.91 -24.17
CA ASP A 11 -15.26 5.90 -25.07
C ASP A 11 -14.73 4.67 -24.29
N TYR A 12 -14.06 4.90 -23.16
CA TYR A 12 -13.60 3.83 -22.28
C TYR A 12 -14.77 2.95 -21.79
N PHE A 13 -15.85 3.56 -21.26
CA PHE A 13 -17.01 2.81 -20.79
C PHE A 13 -17.72 2.06 -21.92
N VAL A 14 -17.83 2.66 -23.11
CA VAL A 14 -18.41 1.99 -24.29
C VAL A 14 -17.59 0.74 -24.65
N LYS A 15 -16.26 0.85 -24.67
CA LYS A 15 -15.37 -0.29 -24.94
C LYS A 15 -15.46 -1.36 -23.85
N ARG A 16 -15.52 -0.99 -22.56
CA ARG A 16 -15.75 -1.95 -21.46
C ARG A 16 -17.06 -2.70 -21.63
N ARG A 17 -18.16 -1.99 -21.88
CA ARG A 17 -19.49 -2.59 -22.10
C ARG A 17 -19.51 -3.56 -23.29
N LYS A 18 -18.75 -3.27 -24.34
CA LYS A 18 -18.60 -4.12 -25.52
C LYS A 18 -17.66 -5.32 -25.31
N GLY A 19 -17.07 -5.51 -24.13
CA GLY A 19 -16.23 -6.66 -23.79
C GLY A 19 -14.78 -6.56 -24.28
N TYR A 20 -14.27 -5.36 -24.58
CA TYR A 20 -12.86 -5.19 -24.93
C TYR A 20 -11.97 -5.52 -23.72
N LYS A 21 -11.03 -6.44 -23.90
CA LYS A 21 -10.11 -6.91 -22.83
C LYS A 21 -9.04 -5.86 -22.53
N THR A 22 -8.44 -5.29 -23.56
CA THR A 22 -7.48 -4.19 -23.50
C THR A 22 -8.10 -2.95 -24.09
N ILE A 23 -8.06 -1.85 -23.34
CA ILE A 23 -8.55 -0.55 -23.77
C ILE A 23 -7.37 0.40 -23.75
N GLU A 24 -6.64 0.40 -24.85
CA GLU A 24 -5.59 1.39 -25.05
C GLU A 24 -6.23 2.74 -25.35
N ASN A 25 -5.78 3.76 -24.63
CA ASN A 25 -6.19 5.12 -24.87
C ASN A 25 -4.98 6.04 -24.67
N HIS A 26 -4.31 6.29 -25.79
CA HIS A 26 -3.15 7.16 -25.90
C HIS A 26 -3.53 8.63 -26.14
N LYS A 27 -4.83 8.99 -26.01
CA LYS A 27 -5.24 10.38 -26.12
C LYS A 27 -4.78 11.14 -24.88
N GLN A 28 -4.11 12.25 -25.13
CA GLN A 28 -3.76 13.20 -24.08
C GLN A 28 -5.03 13.71 -23.39
N ILE A 29 -5.04 13.62 -22.07
CA ILE A 29 -6.02 14.19 -21.16
C ILE A 29 -5.48 15.54 -20.71
N LYS A 30 -6.22 16.62 -20.98
CA LYS A 30 -5.81 17.98 -20.64
C LYS A 30 -6.29 18.41 -19.25
N HIS A 31 -7.44 17.91 -18.82
CA HIS A 31 -8.15 18.25 -17.58
C HIS A 31 -8.17 17.06 -16.62
N VAL A 32 -6.98 16.60 -16.22
CA VAL A 32 -6.80 15.38 -15.40
C VAL A 32 -7.47 15.53 -14.04
N ASP A 33 -7.29 16.68 -13.38
CA ASP A 33 -7.84 16.95 -12.05
C ASP A 33 -9.38 16.94 -12.06
N GLU A 34 -10.00 17.61 -13.04
CA GLU A 34 -11.45 17.59 -13.23
C GLU A 34 -11.96 16.18 -13.51
N MET A 35 -11.24 15.39 -14.30
CA MET A 35 -11.57 13.99 -14.55
C MET A 35 -11.49 13.14 -13.28
N LEU A 36 -10.45 13.28 -12.46
CA LEU A 36 -10.30 12.53 -11.21
C LEU A 36 -11.35 12.95 -10.16
N LYS A 37 -11.64 14.25 -10.04
CA LYS A 37 -12.73 14.77 -9.19
C LYS A 37 -14.09 14.24 -9.62
N PHE A 38 -14.34 14.20 -10.93
CA PHE A 38 -15.55 13.58 -11.46
C PHE A 38 -15.61 12.09 -11.10
N MET A 39 -14.54 11.33 -11.34
CA MET A 39 -14.50 9.89 -11.02
C MET A 39 -14.68 9.62 -9.53
N LYS A 40 -14.11 10.47 -8.66
CA LYS A 40 -14.33 10.43 -7.21
C LYS A 40 -15.81 10.55 -6.86
N ILE A 41 -16.52 11.52 -7.42
CA ILE A 41 -17.97 11.71 -7.17
C ILE A 41 -18.79 10.57 -7.80
N PHE A 42 -18.49 10.22 -9.05
CA PHE A 42 -19.25 9.26 -9.84
C PHE A 42 -19.13 7.82 -9.30
N ALA A 43 -17.95 7.44 -8.83
CA ALA A 43 -17.70 6.11 -8.27
C ALA A 43 -17.77 6.09 -6.73
N GLU A 44 -18.03 7.23 -6.09
CA GLU A 44 -17.99 7.41 -4.64
C GLU A 44 -16.67 6.87 -4.01
N ASP A 45 -15.54 7.09 -4.68
CA ASP A 45 -14.24 6.52 -4.30
C ASP A 45 -13.16 7.61 -4.17
N GLU A 46 -12.76 7.89 -2.93
CA GLU A 46 -11.74 8.90 -2.61
C GLU A 46 -10.35 8.55 -3.15
N ARG A 47 -10.06 7.29 -3.50
CA ARG A 47 -8.74 6.86 -3.99
C ARG A 47 -8.34 7.58 -5.28
N PHE A 48 -9.29 8.04 -6.10
CA PHE A 48 -9.02 8.81 -7.31
C PHE A 48 -8.28 10.12 -7.05
N LEU A 49 -8.49 10.75 -5.88
CA LEU A 49 -7.78 11.99 -5.50
C LEU A 49 -6.39 11.75 -4.92
N GLN A 50 -6.05 10.50 -4.63
CA GLN A 50 -4.78 10.16 -4.02
C GLN A 50 -3.72 9.72 -5.04
N LEU A 51 -4.04 9.79 -6.34
CA LEU A 51 -3.12 9.45 -7.42
C LEU A 51 -2.21 10.66 -7.70
N ASP A 52 -0.90 10.48 -7.54
CA ASP A 52 0.09 11.51 -7.88
C ASP A 52 0.45 11.39 -9.37
N ILE A 53 -0.40 11.91 -10.25
CA ILE A 53 -0.27 11.73 -11.70
C ILE A 53 0.95 12.49 -12.23
N LYS A 54 2.04 11.77 -12.44
CA LYS A 54 3.23 12.26 -13.12
C LYS A 54 3.03 12.20 -14.63
N LYS A 55 3.41 13.28 -15.33
CA LYS A 55 3.43 13.31 -16.80
C LYS A 55 4.40 12.25 -17.33
N ASP A 56 4.09 11.68 -18.49
CA ASP A 56 4.99 10.76 -19.16
C ASP A 56 6.25 11.46 -19.71
N GLY A 57 7.16 10.70 -20.34
CA GLY A 57 8.40 11.25 -20.91
C GLY A 57 8.22 12.30 -22.01
N LYS A 58 6.99 12.49 -22.52
CA LYS A 58 6.62 13.52 -23.51
C LYS A 58 5.87 14.69 -22.87
N GLY A 59 5.63 14.67 -21.56
CA GLY A 59 4.87 15.70 -20.86
C GLY A 59 3.34 15.52 -20.97
N GLU A 60 2.88 14.37 -21.43
CA GLU A 60 1.46 14.08 -21.63
C GLU A 60 0.91 13.20 -20.50
N VAL A 61 -0.40 13.31 -20.25
CA VAL A 61 -1.12 12.40 -19.36
C VAL A 61 -2.15 11.67 -20.20
N THR A 62 -2.14 10.34 -20.15
CA THR A 62 -3.11 9.49 -20.83
C THR A 62 -3.82 8.59 -19.82
N MET A 63 -4.82 7.82 -20.27
CA MET A 63 -5.42 6.82 -19.40
C MET A 63 -4.39 5.76 -18.95
N CYS A 64 -3.43 5.40 -19.81
CA CYS A 64 -2.33 4.51 -19.44
C CYS A 64 -1.49 5.12 -18.30
N THR A 65 -1.15 6.40 -18.39
CA THR A 65 -0.43 7.13 -17.32
C THR A 65 -1.18 7.07 -15.99
N ILE A 66 -2.51 7.22 -15.99
CA ILE A 66 -3.34 7.14 -14.78
C ILE A 66 -3.34 5.72 -14.21
N LEU A 67 -3.48 4.70 -15.05
CA LEU A 67 -3.46 3.30 -14.62
C LEU A 67 -2.09 2.88 -14.07
N ASP A 68 -1.01 3.27 -14.74
CA ASP A 68 0.36 2.98 -14.31
C ASP A 68 0.62 3.63 -12.94
N ASN A 69 0.12 4.85 -12.71
CA ASN A 69 0.24 5.50 -11.41
C ASN A 69 -0.49 4.72 -10.31
N ALA A 70 -1.72 4.27 -10.56
CA ALA A 70 -2.49 3.48 -9.61
C ALA A 70 -1.79 2.14 -9.30
N ILE A 71 -1.23 1.46 -10.31
CA ILE A 71 -0.48 0.22 -10.16
C ILE A 71 0.80 0.47 -9.35
N ASN A 72 1.60 1.47 -9.72
CA ASN A 72 2.86 1.79 -9.05
C ASN A 72 2.61 2.17 -7.58
N LYS A 73 1.58 2.96 -7.29
CA LYS A 73 1.18 3.28 -5.92
C LYS A 73 0.82 2.01 -5.13
N GLY A 74 0.10 1.07 -5.75
CA GLY A 74 -0.22 -0.21 -5.12
C GLY A 74 1.04 -1.04 -4.82
N ILE A 75 2.01 -1.05 -5.74
CA ILE A 75 3.31 -1.70 -5.56
C ILE A 75 4.09 -1.04 -4.41
N GLU A 76 4.20 0.29 -4.39
CA GLU A 76 4.87 1.05 -3.34
C GLU A 76 4.28 0.74 -1.96
N GLN A 77 2.95 0.81 -1.83
CA GLN A 77 2.25 0.45 -0.59
C GLN A 77 2.48 -1.02 -0.21
N GLY A 78 2.52 -1.93 -1.18
CA GLY A 78 2.81 -3.34 -0.95
C GLY A 78 4.23 -3.58 -0.43
N ILE A 79 5.22 -2.89 -1.02
CA ILE A 79 6.63 -2.95 -0.60
C ILE A 79 6.79 -2.38 0.81
N GLU A 80 6.25 -1.19 1.08
CA GLU A 80 6.31 -0.54 2.39
C GLU A 80 5.71 -1.45 3.48
N ARG A 81 4.49 -1.97 3.26
CA ARG A 81 3.85 -2.92 4.18
C ARG A 81 4.69 -4.19 4.36
N GLY A 82 5.26 -4.71 3.29
CA GLY A 82 6.10 -5.91 3.32
C GLY A 82 7.38 -5.72 4.12
N ILE A 83 8.03 -4.56 4.00
CA ILE A 83 9.22 -4.18 4.79
C ILE A 83 8.86 -4.11 6.27
N THR A 84 7.85 -3.32 6.63
CA THR A 84 7.41 -3.17 8.03
C THR A 84 6.99 -4.51 8.65
N GLN A 85 6.24 -5.35 7.90
CA GLN A 85 5.88 -6.69 8.35
C GLN A 85 7.13 -7.56 8.58
N GLY A 86 8.10 -7.52 7.67
CA GLY A 86 9.35 -8.27 7.78
C GLY A 86 10.19 -7.84 8.99
N GLU A 87 10.29 -6.54 9.25
CA GLU A 87 11.00 -5.98 10.42
C GLU A 87 10.35 -6.44 11.73
N ASN A 88 9.02 -6.33 11.83
CA ASN A 88 8.27 -6.77 13.01
C ASN A 88 8.41 -8.28 13.25
N LEU A 89 8.29 -9.11 12.21
CA LEU A 89 8.50 -10.56 12.33
C LEU A 89 9.93 -10.90 12.77
N LYS A 90 10.92 -10.19 12.24
CA LYS A 90 12.32 -10.36 12.65
C LYS A 90 12.53 -9.96 14.11
N LEU A 91 11.88 -8.91 14.58
CA LEU A 91 11.93 -8.49 15.98
C LEU A 91 11.31 -9.55 16.90
N ILE A 92 10.12 -10.04 16.56
CA ILE A 92 9.42 -11.12 17.30
C ILE A 92 10.30 -12.36 17.39
N MET A 93 10.88 -12.81 16.27
CA MET A 93 11.82 -13.94 16.24
C MET A 93 12.97 -13.76 17.23
N GLN A 94 13.55 -12.56 17.29
CA GLN A 94 14.69 -12.26 18.16
C GLN A 94 14.28 -12.28 19.63
N VAL A 95 13.13 -11.69 19.97
CA VAL A 95 12.56 -11.74 21.33
C VAL A 95 12.30 -13.19 21.75
N GLN A 96 11.66 -14.01 20.91
CA GLN A 96 11.45 -15.44 21.18
C GLN A 96 12.75 -16.19 21.47
N LYS A 97 13.79 -15.98 20.64
CA LYS A 97 15.10 -16.62 20.81
C LYS A 97 15.80 -16.20 22.10
N LYS A 98 15.73 -14.93 22.47
CA LYS A 98 16.35 -14.40 23.70
C LYS A 98 15.57 -14.82 24.96
N MET A 99 14.24 -14.86 24.89
CA MET A 99 13.40 -15.41 25.96
C MET A 99 13.70 -16.89 26.23
N LYS A 100 13.91 -17.69 25.18
CA LYS A 100 14.34 -19.10 25.33
C LYS A 100 15.70 -19.24 26.02
N LYS A 101 16.55 -18.20 25.99
CA LYS A 101 17.82 -18.13 26.73
C LYS A 101 17.66 -17.62 28.17
N GLY A 102 16.46 -17.23 28.57
CA GLY A 102 16.17 -16.67 29.90
C GLY A 102 16.48 -15.17 30.03
N ASP A 103 16.65 -14.45 28.92
CA ASP A 103 16.93 -13.02 28.98
C ASP A 103 15.71 -12.23 29.51
N SER A 104 15.97 -11.25 30.38
CA SER A 104 14.95 -10.33 30.88
C SER A 104 14.54 -9.33 29.81
N ILE A 105 13.36 -8.72 29.97
CA ILE A 105 12.87 -7.68 29.06
C ILE A 105 13.88 -6.53 28.87
N THR A 106 14.45 -6.02 29.96
CA THR A 106 15.46 -4.95 29.95
C THR A 106 16.71 -5.34 29.16
N LYS A 107 17.19 -6.57 29.33
CA LYS A 107 18.35 -7.05 28.58
C LYS A 107 18.04 -7.22 27.10
N ILE A 108 16.84 -7.70 26.76
CA ILE A 108 16.42 -7.84 25.36
C ILE A 108 16.32 -6.48 24.67
N ALA A 109 15.73 -5.49 25.34
CA ALA A 109 15.64 -4.12 24.86
C ALA A 109 17.04 -3.53 24.57
N ASP A 110 17.95 -3.64 25.53
CA ASP A 110 19.35 -3.20 25.39
C ASP A 110 20.09 -3.92 24.24
N ASP A 111 20.01 -5.26 24.20
CA ASP A 111 20.68 -6.07 23.17
C ASP A 111 20.16 -5.79 21.74
N LEU A 112 18.89 -5.43 21.61
CA LEU A 112 18.25 -5.15 20.32
C LEU A 112 18.29 -3.66 19.96
N VAL A 113 18.78 -2.81 20.87
CA VAL A 113 18.79 -1.36 20.74
C VAL A 113 17.38 -0.83 20.48
N GLU A 114 16.43 -1.34 21.25
CA GLU A 114 15.00 -0.99 21.19
C GLU A 114 14.54 -0.49 22.56
N ASP A 115 13.50 0.35 22.59
CA ASP A 115 12.88 0.75 23.85
C ASP A 115 12.12 -0.42 24.50
N GLU A 116 12.15 -0.51 25.84
CA GLU A 116 11.37 -1.53 26.57
C GLU A 116 9.87 -1.46 26.24
N ILE A 117 9.34 -0.28 25.89
CA ILE A 117 7.95 -0.08 25.49
C ILE A 117 7.63 -0.83 24.18
N VAL A 118 8.60 -0.95 23.27
CA VAL A 118 8.47 -1.70 22.02
C VAL A 118 8.56 -3.20 22.28
N ILE A 119 9.47 -3.63 23.16
CA ILE A 119 9.67 -5.05 23.48
C ILE A 119 8.55 -5.62 24.37
N SER A 120 7.98 -4.83 25.28
CA SER A 120 7.02 -5.30 26.30
C SER A 120 5.79 -6.03 25.74
N PRO A 121 5.09 -5.50 24.71
CA PRO A 121 3.95 -6.21 24.12
C PRO A 121 4.36 -7.56 23.53
N ILE A 122 5.49 -7.62 22.81
CA ILE A 122 5.99 -8.85 22.20
C ILE A 122 6.36 -9.87 23.27
N TYR A 123 7.11 -9.44 24.29
CA TYR A 123 7.56 -10.30 25.39
C TYR A 123 6.36 -10.93 26.12
N LYS A 124 5.30 -10.15 26.37
CA LYS A 124 4.06 -10.65 26.98
C LYS A 124 3.39 -11.70 26.12
N MET A 125 3.21 -11.43 24.82
CA MET A 125 2.58 -12.38 23.90
C MET A 125 3.38 -13.69 23.80
N VAL A 126 4.70 -13.61 23.68
CA VAL A 126 5.56 -14.81 23.62
C VAL A 126 5.51 -15.60 24.93
N LYS A 127 5.39 -14.93 26.08
CA LYS A 127 5.28 -15.60 27.39
C LYS A 127 3.94 -16.32 27.54
N GLU A 128 2.86 -15.70 27.07
CA GLU A 128 1.50 -16.23 27.14
C GLU A 128 1.27 -17.37 26.13
N TYR A 129 1.88 -17.27 24.95
CA TYR A 129 1.76 -18.22 23.84
C TYR A 129 3.15 -18.73 23.41
N PRO A 130 3.80 -19.60 24.20
CA PRO A 130 5.18 -20.04 23.93
C PRO A 130 5.34 -20.94 22.70
N GLU A 131 4.26 -21.59 22.26
CA GLU A 131 4.25 -22.50 21.10
C GLU A 131 3.92 -21.79 19.77
N ASP A 132 3.51 -20.53 19.83
CA ASP A 132 3.12 -19.75 18.65
C ASP A 132 4.33 -19.39 17.78
N THR A 133 4.12 -19.41 16.47
CA THR A 133 5.13 -18.94 15.52
C THR A 133 5.24 -17.41 15.55
N GLU A 134 6.29 -16.87 14.93
CA GLU A 134 6.44 -15.42 14.80
C GLU A 134 5.23 -14.77 14.10
N LYS A 135 4.62 -15.49 13.15
CA LYS A 135 3.44 -15.02 12.41
C LYS A 135 2.19 -14.99 13.30
N ASP A 136 2.02 -16.00 14.15
CA ASP A 136 0.87 -16.07 15.06
C ASP A 136 0.96 -14.93 16.09
N ILE A 137 2.16 -14.71 16.67
CA ILE A 137 2.41 -13.58 17.58
C ILE A 137 2.17 -12.23 16.87
N TYR A 138 2.65 -12.08 15.63
CA TYR A 138 2.42 -10.87 14.83
C TYR A 138 0.93 -10.59 14.62
N GLN A 139 0.13 -11.63 14.34
CA GLN A 139 -1.32 -11.51 14.17
C GLN A 139 -2.06 -11.18 15.47
N ARG A 140 -1.51 -11.51 16.64
CA ARG A 140 -2.11 -11.14 17.94
C ARG A 140 -1.83 -9.70 18.36
N LEU A 141 -0.73 -9.13 17.87
CA LEU A 141 -0.32 -7.77 18.18
C LEU A 141 -1.05 -6.71 17.34
N ASN A 142 -1.67 -7.11 16.22
CA ASN A 142 -2.37 -6.24 15.27
C ASN A 142 -3.86 -6.59 15.22
#